data_AF-A0A9Q0TZI1-F1
#
_entry.id   AF-A0A9Q0TZI1-F1
#
_cell.length_a   1.000
_cell.length_b   1.000
_cell.length_c   1.000
_cell.angle_alpha   90.00
_cell.angle_beta   90.00
_cell.angle_gamma   90.00
#
_symmetry.space_group_name_H-M   'P 1'
#
loop_
_entity.id
_entity.type
_entity.pdbx_description
1 polymer ?
#
loop_
_entity_poly.entity_id
_entity_poly.type
_entity_poly.pdbx_seq_one_letter_code
_entity_poly.pdbx_strand_id
1 'polypeptide(L)'
;MGVLANIQTEMKDGRRVGESGSKLRDELARNGFNPIRVHPLWGRYGHSGFAIVEFKKDWDGFSNAIMFEKDFDLNHCGKKEYTETSARDRGQRLYGWIAKEVDYNASGLVGDHLRKNGDLKSVDGKQAEDQRKDAKLVSNLKSTLERKHDCLREMESRYKETSASLNKVMGQKETMEKSYNEEIRKMQQNEHDHFEEISVEHEKVTRLLLARNEELKQREKQLQRREAQNENERLKLHHEKKMNERATLEQKRADESVLRLAEEQKREKEKLHKKIIDLEKKLDAKQALELEIECMKNSLQIMKHMGEDEDLDVKKKMDTVREELKEKEEELDGLELLNQALIIKERKTNDELQDARKELINYLGQWRPRTFIGVKRMGDLDGKPFHEASKIKFLDEEAEEKALELCSLWEDRLRDPSWHPFKVILDKEGNSKEIINEDDENLRSLKSEFGGGVYNAMVTALKEMNEYNPSGSGDSSREGKPEMFGPARSRWCVPVNLQVTLS
;
A
#
# COMPACT_ATOMS: atom_id res chain seq x y z
N MET A 1 71.83 81.01 -69.83
CA MET A 1 73.28 80.78 -69.88
C MET A 1 73.98 82.13 -69.84
N GLY A 2 75.12 82.24 -69.16
CA GLY A 2 76.00 83.40 -69.19
C GLY A 2 77.15 83.19 -70.17
N VAL A 3 77.72 84.28 -70.67
CA VAL A 3 78.96 84.30 -71.45
C VAL A 3 80.04 84.90 -70.56
N LEU A 4 81.19 84.23 -70.49
CA LEU A 4 82.39 84.73 -69.83
C LEU A 4 83.47 84.92 -70.89
N ALA A 5 84.07 86.09 -70.95
CA ALA A 5 85.01 86.52 -71.97
C ALA A 5 86.31 87.05 -71.35
N ASN A 6 87.33 87.20 -72.20
CA ASN A 6 88.69 87.60 -71.82
C ASN A 6 89.38 86.64 -70.84
N ILE A 7 89.07 85.35 -70.93
CA ILE A 7 89.74 84.31 -70.14
C ILE A 7 91.19 84.20 -70.60
N GLN A 8 92.13 84.30 -69.66
CA GLN A 8 93.56 84.26 -69.95
C GLN A 8 93.95 82.91 -70.56
N THR A 9 94.76 82.95 -71.62
CA THR A 9 95.25 81.76 -72.33
C THR A 9 96.75 81.85 -72.56
N GLU A 10 97.43 80.72 -72.41
CA GLU A 10 98.86 80.56 -72.66
C GLU A 10 99.08 79.73 -73.92
N MET A 11 100.13 80.02 -74.69
CA MET A 11 100.54 79.18 -75.82
C MET A 11 101.41 78.04 -75.30
N LYS A 12 100.95 76.79 -75.44
CA LYS A 12 101.72 75.57 -75.17
C LYS A 12 101.62 74.64 -76.37
N ASP A 13 102.75 74.16 -76.88
CA ASP A 13 102.84 73.23 -78.02
C ASP A 13 102.01 73.65 -79.24
N GLY A 14 102.04 74.94 -79.58
CA GLY A 14 101.32 75.50 -80.74
C GLY A 14 99.80 75.65 -80.55
N ARG A 15 99.25 75.37 -79.36
CA ARG A 15 97.83 75.56 -79.02
C ARG A 15 97.65 76.49 -77.82
N ARG A 16 96.54 77.22 -77.79
CA ARG A 16 96.11 77.97 -76.61
C ARG A 16 95.53 77.04 -75.56
N VAL A 17 96.03 77.12 -74.35
CA VAL A 17 95.47 76.46 -73.16
C VAL A 17 95.02 77.53 -72.16
N GLY A 18 93.97 77.26 -71.41
CA GLY A 18 93.41 78.19 -70.42
C GLY A 18 92.99 77.45 -69.16
N GLU A 19 92.46 78.19 -68.20
CA GLU A 19 91.96 77.61 -66.95
C GLU A 19 90.82 76.62 -67.19
N SER A 20 90.73 75.60 -66.33
CA SER A 20 89.64 74.62 -66.39
C SER A 20 88.28 75.27 -66.08
N GLY A 21 87.23 74.82 -66.76
CA GLY A 21 85.86 75.28 -66.48
C GLY A 21 85.41 75.00 -65.03
N SER A 22 85.88 73.94 -64.38
CA SER A 22 85.56 73.67 -62.97
C SER A 22 86.10 74.75 -62.03
N LYS A 23 87.33 75.24 -62.27
CA LYS A 23 87.92 76.31 -61.47
C LYS A 23 87.10 77.61 -61.59
N LEU A 24 86.77 77.99 -62.83
CA LEU A 24 85.91 79.16 -63.09
C LEU A 24 84.51 79.01 -62.49
N ARG A 25 83.93 77.80 -62.55
CA ARG A 25 82.65 77.50 -61.91
C ARG A 25 82.72 77.72 -60.40
N ASP A 26 83.76 77.20 -59.75
CA ASP A 26 83.90 77.28 -58.29
C ASP A 26 84.15 78.74 -57.84
N GLU A 27 84.88 79.53 -58.64
CA GLU A 27 85.04 80.97 -58.42
C GLU A 27 83.71 81.72 -58.54
N LEU A 28 82.95 81.50 -59.62
CA LEU A 28 81.64 82.10 -59.79
C LEU A 28 80.64 81.64 -58.72
N ALA A 29 80.74 80.40 -58.25
CA ALA A 29 79.93 79.89 -57.14
C ALA A 29 80.29 80.58 -55.81
N ARG A 30 81.58 80.82 -55.52
CA ARG A 30 82.01 81.60 -54.35
C ARG A 30 81.49 83.03 -54.36
N ASN A 31 81.32 83.62 -55.55
CA ASN A 31 80.74 84.94 -55.72
C ASN A 31 79.19 84.93 -55.65
N GLY A 32 78.58 83.79 -55.32
CA GLY A 32 77.13 83.68 -55.10
C GLY A 32 76.31 83.43 -56.37
N PHE A 33 76.93 83.28 -57.54
CA PHE A 33 76.19 83.07 -58.80
C PHE A 33 75.68 81.64 -58.99
N ASN A 34 76.16 80.67 -58.20
CA ASN A 34 75.72 79.27 -58.21
C ASN A 34 75.55 78.64 -59.62
N PRO A 35 76.55 78.73 -60.52
CA PRO A 35 76.46 78.08 -61.82
C PRO A 35 76.51 76.55 -61.67
N ILE A 36 75.76 75.84 -62.51
CA ILE A 36 75.84 74.37 -62.63
C ILE A 36 77.19 73.96 -63.22
N ARG A 37 77.61 74.66 -64.28
CA ARG A 37 78.80 74.31 -65.05
C ARG A 37 79.34 75.52 -65.80
N VAL A 38 80.64 75.55 -66.03
CA VAL A 38 81.27 76.49 -66.97
C VAL A 38 81.93 75.68 -68.08
N HIS A 39 81.62 76.03 -69.32
CA HIS A 39 82.04 75.34 -70.54
C HIS A 39 83.02 76.21 -71.31
N PRO A 40 84.34 76.04 -71.12
CA PRO A 40 85.32 76.69 -71.97
C PRO A 40 85.08 76.35 -73.44
N LEU A 41 85.11 77.37 -74.31
CA LEU A 41 84.90 77.20 -75.74
C LEU A 41 86.23 76.97 -76.44
N TRP A 42 86.29 75.94 -77.29
CA TRP A 42 87.50 75.50 -77.98
C TRP A 42 87.36 75.69 -79.49
N GLY A 43 88.40 76.27 -80.12
CA GLY A 43 88.51 76.41 -81.58
C GLY A 43 89.67 75.58 -82.14
N ARG A 44 89.93 75.73 -83.45
CA ARG A 44 91.03 75.04 -84.16
C ARG A 44 92.40 75.27 -83.51
N TYR A 45 92.60 76.44 -82.90
CA TYR A 45 93.87 76.86 -82.28
C TYR A 45 93.92 76.67 -80.75
N GLY A 46 92.98 75.92 -80.17
CA GLY A 46 92.88 75.68 -78.72
C GLY A 46 91.80 76.52 -78.04
N HIS A 47 92.01 76.86 -76.77
CA HIS A 47 91.09 77.62 -75.94
C HIS A 47 90.81 79.01 -76.54
N SER A 48 89.53 79.36 -76.71
CA SER A 48 89.11 80.58 -77.42
C SER A 48 89.18 81.87 -76.60
N GLY A 49 89.35 81.76 -75.28
CA GLY A 49 89.24 82.88 -74.34
C GLY A 49 87.81 83.18 -73.91
N PHE A 50 86.84 82.36 -74.35
CA PHE A 50 85.44 82.41 -73.94
C PHE A 50 85.03 81.14 -73.23
N ALA A 51 84.06 81.25 -72.33
CA ALA A 51 83.35 80.13 -71.73
C ALA A 51 81.86 80.44 -71.59
N ILE A 52 81.04 79.40 -71.57
CA ILE A 52 79.60 79.50 -71.33
C ILE A 52 79.29 79.05 -69.91
N VAL A 53 78.65 79.92 -69.13
CA VAL A 53 78.20 79.66 -67.77
C VAL A 53 76.77 79.10 -67.83
N GLU A 54 76.58 77.89 -67.34
CA GLU A 54 75.30 77.20 -67.29
C GLU A 54 74.66 77.37 -65.90
N PHE A 55 73.39 77.77 -65.86
CA PHE A 55 72.59 77.92 -64.63
C PHE A 55 71.42 76.92 -64.63
N LYS A 56 70.73 76.78 -63.50
CA LYS A 56 69.52 75.94 -63.41
C LYS A 56 68.43 76.39 -64.40
N LYS A 57 67.56 75.46 -64.79
CA LYS A 57 66.49 75.68 -65.78
C LYS A 57 65.22 76.31 -65.18
N ASP A 58 65.16 76.41 -63.86
CA ASP A 58 64.05 76.98 -63.10
C ASP A 58 64.18 78.50 -62.93
N TRP A 59 63.18 79.11 -62.29
CA TRP A 59 63.17 80.54 -62.00
C TRP A 59 64.32 80.98 -61.09
N ASP A 60 64.79 80.10 -60.20
CA ASP A 60 65.97 80.35 -59.36
C ASP A 60 67.26 80.42 -60.20
N GLY A 61 67.43 79.52 -61.16
CA GLY A 61 68.54 79.56 -62.10
C GLY A 61 68.53 80.79 -63.00
N PHE A 62 67.35 81.24 -63.42
CA PHE A 62 67.20 82.52 -64.13
C PHE A 62 67.59 83.70 -63.25
N SER A 63 67.16 83.73 -61.98
CA SER A 63 67.55 84.76 -61.01
C SER A 63 69.07 84.82 -60.81
N ASN A 64 69.72 83.66 -60.63
CA ASN A 64 71.17 83.55 -60.50
C ASN A 64 71.91 84.08 -61.75
N ALA A 65 71.40 83.80 -62.95
CA ALA A 65 71.96 84.34 -64.19
C ALA A 65 71.85 85.87 -64.25
N ILE A 66 70.72 86.43 -63.80
CA ILE A 66 70.50 87.89 -63.75
C ILE A 66 71.45 88.55 -62.75
N MET A 67 71.69 87.91 -61.60
CA MET A 67 72.70 88.38 -60.64
C MET A 67 74.10 88.39 -61.25
N PHE A 68 74.46 87.34 -62.00
CA PHE A 68 75.74 87.27 -62.71
C PHE A 68 75.93 88.44 -63.70
N GLU A 69 74.95 88.72 -64.57
CA GLU A 69 75.06 89.86 -65.51
C GLU A 69 75.18 91.19 -64.78
N LYS A 70 74.32 91.42 -63.77
CA LYS A 70 74.33 92.68 -63.00
C LYS A 70 75.66 92.93 -62.30
N ASP A 71 76.28 91.91 -61.73
CA ASP A 71 77.56 92.07 -61.04
C ASP A 71 78.68 92.47 -62.01
N PHE A 72 78.79 91.82 -63.17
CA PHE A 72 79.77 92.18 -64.19
C PHE A 72 79.52 93.58 -64.77
N ASP A 73 78.26 93.95 -65.01
CA ASP A 73 77.89 95.30 -65.44
C ASP A 73 78.26 96.37 -64.39
N LEU A 74 77.99 96.13 -63.11
CA LEU A 74 78.34 97.03 -62.00
C LEU A 74 79.86 97.23 -61.86
N ASN A 75 80.63 96.19 -62.16
CA ASN A 75 82.10 96.22 -62.12
C ASN A 75 82.74 96.77 -63.42
N HIS A 76 81.95 97.37 -64.32
CA HIS A 76 82.40 97.86 -65.64
C HIS A 76 83.10 96.78 -66.48
N CYS A 77 82.63 95.54 -66.32
CA CYS A 77 83.11 94.35 -67.01
C CYS A 77 81.97 93.64 -67.77
N GLY A 78 80.95 94.41 -68.17
CA GLY A 78 79.81 93.94 -68.95
C GLY A 78 80.13 93.73 -70.43
N LYS A 79 79.13 93.30 -71.19
CA LYS A 79 79.24 93.09 -72.65
C LYS A 79 79.63 94.38 -73.37
N LYS A 80 79.04 95.50 -72.96
CA LYS A 80 79.25 96.82 -73.56
C LYS A 80 80.72 97.22 -73.47
N GLU A 81 81.28 97.17 -72.26
CA GLU A 81 82.67 97.50 -71.98
C GLU A 81 83.61 96.52 -72.71
N TYR A 82 83.25 95.23 -72.81
CA TYR A 82 84.02 94.26 -73.58
C TYR A 82 84.09 94.63 -75.07
N THR A 83 83.00 95.12 -75.66
CA THR A 83 82.96 95.50 -77.09
C THR A 83 83.64 96.84 -77.38
N GLU A 84 83.51 97.82 -76.48
CA GLU A 84 84.03 99.18 -76.67
C GLU A 84 85.52 99.30 -76.32
N THR A 85 86.03 98.50 -75.38
CA THR A 85 87.44 98.53 -74.96
C THR A 85 88.32 97.80 -75.98
N SER A 86 89.42 98.44 -76.40
CA SER A 86 90.39 97.84 -77.32
C SER A 86 91.01 96.58 -76.70
N ALA A 87 91.34 95.57 -77.52
CA ALA A 87 91.90 94.32 -77.02
C ALA A 87 93.21 94.49 -76.22
N ARG A 88 93.95 95.59 -76.45
CA ARG A 88 95.19 95.91 -75.70
C ARG A 88 94.90 96.49 -74.31
N ASP A 89 93.73 97.09 -74.11
CA ASP A 89 93.37 97.83 -72.88
C ASP A 89 92.46 97.03 -71.93
N ARG A 90 92.02 95.82 -72.32
CA ARG A 90 91.17 94.95 -71.49
C ARG A 90 91.89 94.37 -70.26
N GLY A 91 93.22 94.32 -70.30
CA GLY A 91 94.02 93.75 -69.23
C GLY A 91 93.63 92.30 -68.91
N GLN A 92 93.77 91.92 -67.63
CA GLN A 92 93.49 90.56 -67.14
C GLN A 92 92.06 90.37 -66.59
N ARG A 93 91.19 91.37 -66.71
CA ARG A 93 89.82 91.32 -66.14
C ARG A 93 88.93 90.40 -66.97
N LEU A 94 88.11 89.60 -66.29
CA LEU A 94 87.06 88.83 -66.95
C LEU A 94 85.87 89.74 -67.27
N TYR A 95 85.19 89.45 -68.36
CA TYR A 95 83.97 90.14 -68.75
C TYR A 95 82.81 89.14 -68.81
N GLY A 96 81.62 89.53 -68.35
CA GLY A 96 80.49 88.62 -68.17
C GLY A 96 79.16 89.26 -68.53
N TRP A 97 78.26 88.49 -69.17
CA TRP A 97 76.89 88.91 -69.45
C TRP A 97 75.97 87.70 -69.65
N ILE A 98 74.65 87.90 -69.59
CA ILE A 98 73.71 86.84 -69.98
C ILE A 98 73.64 86.75 -71.50
N ALA A 99 73.69 85.52 -72.02
CA ALA A 99 73.44 85.27 -73.43
C ALA A 99 72.00 85.66 -73.79
N LYS A 100 71.85 86.69 -74.63
CA LYS A 100 70.56 87.16 -75.16
C LYS A 100 70.44 86.81 -76.64
N GLU A 101 69.36 87.25 -77.28
CA GLU A 101 69.08 87.01 -78.70
C GLU A 101 70.27 87.34 -79.62
N VAL A 102 70.96 88.45 -79.35
CA VAL A 102 72.14 88.87 -80.13
C VAL A 102 73.28 87.86 -80.02
N ASP A 103 73.54 87.30 -78.83
CA ASP A 103 74.57 86.28 -78.62
C ASP A 103 74.17 84.94 -79.24
N TYR A 104 72.89 84.59 -79.14
CA TYR A 104 72.33 83.37 -79.70
C TYR A 104 72.40 83.37 -81.25
N ASN A 105 72.16 84.52 -81.88
CA ASN A 105 72.19 84.68 -83.34
C ASN A 105 73.58 85.02 -83.89
N ALA A 106 74.55 85.36 -83.04
CA ALA A 106 75.91 85.66 -83.46
C ALA A 106 76.56 84.48 -84.19
N SER A 107 77.39 84.79 -85.18
CA SER A 107 78.30 83.83 -85.81
C SER A 107 79.54 83.64 -84.94
N GLY A 108 80.00 82.39 -84.82
CA GLY A 108 81.17 82.01 -84.02
C GLY A 108 80.84 81.13 -82.82
N LEU A 109 81.89 80.76 -82.08
CA LEU A 109 81.85 79.68 -81.08
C LEU A 109 80.79 79.88 -79.99
N VAL A 110 80.53 81.12 -79.57
CA VAL A 110 79.52 81.45 -78.55
C VAL A 110 78.12 81.18 -79.09
N GLY A 111 77.74 81.75 -80.24
CA GLY A 111 76.43 81.54 -80.84
C GLY A 111 76.20 80.09 -81.27
N ASP A 112 77.22 79.42 -81.80
CA ASP A 112 77.17 77.99 -82.16
C ASP A 112 76.91 77.12 -80.92
N HIS A 113 77.56 77.41 -79.80
CA HIS A 113 77.32 76.67 -78.56
C HIS A 113 75.92 76.91 -78.01
N LEU A 114 75.44 78.16 -78.04
CA LEU A 114 74.11 78.52 -77.54
C LEU A 114 73.00 77.81 -78.32
N ARG A 115 73.04 77.84 -79.67
CA ARG A 115 72.08 77.13 -80.52
C ARG A 115 72.10 75.62 -80.36
N LYS A 116 73.27 75.04 -80.07
CA LYS A 116 73.40 73.59 -79.88
C LYS A 116 72.85 73.12 -78.53
N ASN A 117 72.83 73.98 -77.51
CA ASN A 117 72.57 73.58 -76.12
C ASN A 117 71.37 74.29 -75.47
N GLY A 118 70.63 75.10 -76.21
CA GLY A 118 69.41 75.73 -75.70
C GLY A 118 68.56 76.39 -76.79
N ASP A 119 67.33 76.71 -76.43
CA ASP A 119 66.39 77.46 -77.26
C ASP A 119 66.19 78.87 -76.68
N LEU A 120 66.01 79.86 -77.56
CA LEU A 120 65.65 81.20 -77.15
C LEU A 120 64.20 81.22 -76.64
N LYS A 121 63.98 81.70 -75.41
CA LYS A 121 62.66 81.87 -74.80
C LYS A 121 62.52 83.26 -74.19
N SER A 122 61.32 83.84 -74.28
CA SER A 122 60.95 85.05 -73.54
C SER A 122 60.47 84.70 -72.12
N VAL A 123 60.70 85.61 -71.18
CA VAL A 123 60.22 85.49 -69.80
C VAL A 123 58.69 85.37 -69.76
N ASP A 124 57.99 86.24 -70.50
CA ASP A 124 56.52 86.22 -70.58
C ASP A 124 55.97 84.91 -71.14
N GLY A 125 56.64 84.35 -72.17
CA GLY A 125 56.23 83.08 -72.77
C GLY A 125 56.35 81.91 -71.80
N LYS A 126 57.41 81.90 -70.98
CA LYS A 126 57.62 80.87 -69.95
C LYS A 126 56.64 81.03 -68.80
N GLN A 127 56.40 82.25 -68.33
CA GLN A 127 55.41 82.53 -67.29
C GLN A 127 53.99 82.10 -67.73
N ALA A 128 53.60 82.41 -68.97
CA ALA A 128 52.31 81.98 -69.51
C ALA A 128 52.22 80.45 -69.72
N GLU A 129 53.33 79.77 -70.01
CA GLU A 129 53.38 78.29 -70.06
C GLU A 129 53.10 77.68 -68.68
N ASP A 130 53.76 78.18 -67.64
CA ASP A 130 53.62 77.67 -66.27
C ASP A 130 52.22 77.96 -65.71
N GLN A 131 51.69 79.18 -65.91
CA GLN A 131 50.31 79.53 -65.53
C GLN A 131 49.27 78.63 -66.21
N ARG A 132 49.47 78.26 -67.49
CA ARG A 132 48.56 77.34 -68.19
C ARG A 132 48.60 75.92 -67.60
N LYS A 133 49.78 75.45 -67.20
CA LYS A 133 49.92 74.14 -66.54
C LYS A 133 49.23 74.14 -65.17
N ASP A 134 49.42 75.19 -64.39
CA ASP A 134 48.80 75.32 -63.06
C ASP A 134 47.27 75.42 -63.17
N ALA A 135 46.76 76.25 -64.08
CA ALA A 135 45.32 76.37 -64.31
C ALA A 135 44.69 75.04 -64.73
N LYS A 136 45.37 74.27 -65.60
CA LYS A 136 44.91 72.94 -66.01
C LYS A 136 44.89 71.96 -64.84
N LEU A 137 45.92 71.97 -63.99
CA LEU A 137 45.98 71.13 -62.80
C LEU A 137 44.84 71.46 -61.84
N VAL A 138 44.63 72.74 -61.53
CA VAL A 138 43.55 73.21 -60.65
C VAL A 138 42.18 72.81 -61.18
N SER A 139 41.95 72.98 -62.49
CA SER A 139 40.69 72.59 -63.14
C SER A 139 40.43 71.07 -63.02
N ASN A 140 41.44 70.24 -63.26
CA ASN A 140 41.34 68.78 -63.14
C ASN A 140 41.10 68.32 -61.69
N LEU A 141 41.76 68.97 -60.73
CA LEU A 141 41.55 68.67 -59.31
C LEU A 141 40.14 69.08 -58.86
N LYS A 142 39.66 70.24 -59.32
CA LYS A 142 38.30 70.70 -59.06
C LYS A 142 37.25 69.73 -59.59
N SER A 143 37.35 69.31 -60.86
CA SER A 143 36.40 68.36 -61.45
C SER A 143 36.43 67.00 -60.76
N THR A 144 37.62 66.56 -60.31
CA THR A 144 37.76 65.32 -59.52
C THR A 144 37.08 65.45 -58.16
N LEU A 145 37.24 66.59 -57.49
CA LEU A 145 36.62 66.87 -56.20
C LEU A 145 35.09 66.90 -56.30
N GLU A 146 34.55 67.59 -57.30
CA GLU A 146 33.11 67.66 -57.58
C GLU A 146 32.52 66.26 -57.80
N ARG A 147 33.14 65.45 -58.66
CA ARG A 147 32.71 64.06 -58.90
C ARG A 147 32.74 63.20 -57.62
N LYS A 148 33.75 63.39 -56.77
CA LYS A 148 33.84 62.67 -55.49
C LYS A 148 32.76 63.12 -54.52
N HIS A 149 32.44 64.40 -54.49
CA HIS A 149 31.35 64.95 -53.69
C HIS A 149 29.99 64.40 -54.13
N ASP A 150 29.74 64.33 -55.45
CA ASP A 150 28.51 63.76 -56.00
C ASP A 150 28.35 62.28 -55.63
N CYS A 151 29.42 61.50 -55.77
CA CYS A 151 29.42 60.09 -55.39
C CYS A 151 29.14 59.88 -53.89
N LEU A 152 29.65 60.75 -53.02
CA LEU A 152 29.37 60.71 -51.59
C LEU A 152 27.88 61.00 -51.29
N ARG A 153 27.30 62.02 -51.92
CA ARG A 153 25.87 62.34 -51.76
C ARG A 153 24.97 61.19 -52.18
N GLU A 154 25.30 60.53 -53.28
CA GLU A 154 24.54 59.38 -53.78
C GLU A 154 24.62 58.19 -52.80
N MET A 155 25.81 57.90 -52.27
CA MET A 155 26.00 56.86 -51.25
C MET A 155 25.23 57.16 -49.97
N GLU A 156 25.20 58.43 -49.53
CA GLU A 156 24.45 58.84 -48.35
C GLU A 156 22.93 58.65 -48.55
N SER A 157 22.40 58.97 -49.74
CA SER A 157 20.98 58.73 -50.08
C SER A 157 20.65 57.24 -50.03
N ARG A 158 21.47 56.42 -50.71
CA ARG A 158 21.29 54.96 -50.72
C ARG A 158 21.34 54.35 -49.32
N TYR A 159 22.24 54.85 -48.47
CA TYR A 159 22.32 54.41 -47.07
C TYR A 159 21.04 54.74 -46.30
N LYS A 160 20.53 55.98 -46.41
CA LYS A 160 19.28 56.39 -45.73
C LYS A 160 18.09 55.57 -46.18
N GLU A 161 17.94 55.34 -47.48
CA GLU A 161 16.87 54.51 -48.06
C GLU A 161 16.95 53.06 -47.56
N THR A 162 18.14 52.47 -47.59
CA THR A 162 18.36 51.09 -47.13
C THR A 162 18.07 50.95 -45.64
N SER A 163 18.53 51.91 -44.83
CA SER A 163 18.28 51.95 -43.38
C SER A 163 16.79 52.07 -43.07
N ALA A 164 16.05 52.93 -43.77
CA ALA A 164 14.61 53.07 -43.60
C ALA A 164 13.85 51.79 -43.98
N SER A 165 14.23 51.14 -45.09
CA SER A 165 13.67 49.86 -45.51
C SER A 165 13.91 48.76 -44.48
N LEU A 166 15.13 48.67 -43.95
CA LEU A 166 15.48 47.71 -42.90
C LEU A 166 14.64 47.93 -41.63
N ASN A 167 14.53 49.17 -41.16
CA ASN A 167 13.72 49.50 -39.99
C ASN A 167 12.25 49.11 -40.17
N LYS A 168 11.69 49.29 -41.38
CA LYS A 168 10.32 48.86 -41.70
C LYS A 168 10.16 47.34 -41.58
N VAL A 169 11.09 46.57 -42.15
CA VAL A 169 11.04 45.09 -42.08
C VAL A 169 11.25 44.59 -40.65
N MET A 170 12.15 45.22 -39.88
CA MET A 170 12.33 44.91 -38.47
C MET A 170 11.05 45.15 -37.67
N GLY A 171 10.38 46.29 -37.87
CA GLY A 171 9.09 46.57 -37.24
C GLY A 171 8.01 45.55 -37.59
N GLN A 172 7.93 45.14 -38.87
CA GLN A 172 7.02 44.07 -39.30
C GLN A 172 7.33 42.73 -38.61
N LYS A 173 8.61 42.36 -38.51
CA LYS A 173 9.04 41.15 -37.80
C LYS A 173 8.64 41.19 -36.33
N GLU A 174 8.89 42.31 -35.64
CA GLU A 174 8.50 42.47 -34.22
C GLU A 174 6.98 42.36 -34.02
N THR A 175 6.19 42.92 -34.93
CA THR A 175 4.72 42.79 -34.85
C THR A 175 4.26 41.35 -35.06
N MET A 176 4.88 40.64 -36.01
CA MET A 176 4.57 39.23 -36.29
C MET A 176 4.94 38.35 -35.09
N GLU A 177 6.12 38.55 -34.53
CA GLU A 177 6.59 37.82 -33.35
C GLU A 177 5.70 38.04 -32.14
N LYS A 178 5.27 39.29 -31.89
CA LYS A 178 4.29 39.60 -30.84
C LYS A 178 2.96 38.87 -31.06
N SER A 179 2.44 38.87 -32.29
CA SER A 179 1.17 38.19 -32.59
C SER A 179 1.27 36.67 -32.44
N TYR A 180 2.38 36.08 -32.90
CA TYR A 180 2.65 34.65 -32.78
C TYR A 180 2.76 34.22 -31.30
N ASN A 181 3.50 34.98 -30.49
CA ASN A 181 3.66 34.71 -29.07
C ASN A 181 2.34 34.88 -28.28
N GLU A 182 1.46 35.77 -28.73
CA GLU A 182 0.12 35.91 -28.15
C GLU A 182 -0.76 34.70 -28.46
N GLU A 183 -0.75 34.23 -29.70
CA GLU A 183 -1.52 33.04 -30.09
C GLU A 183 -1.02 31.75 -29.40
N ILE A 184 0.30 31.59 -29.22
CA ILE A 184 0.85 30.49 -28.40
C ILE A 184 0.31 30.55 -26.97
N ARG A 185 0.32 31.73 -26.34
CA ARG A 185 -0.17 31.88 -24.96
C ARG A 185 -1.65 31.56 -24.86
N LYS A 186 -2.47 32.01 -25.81
CA LYS A 186 -3.90 31.65 -25.85
C LYS A 186 -4.11 30.15 -26.04
N MET A 187 -3.36 29.52 -26.93
CA MET A 187 -3.45 28.07 -27.16
C MET A 187 -3.10 27.28 -25.89
N GLN A 188 -2.00 27.63 -25.23
CA GLN A 188 -1.57 27.02 -23.96
C GLN A 188 -2.60 27.25 -22.85
N GLN A 189 -3.18 28.45 -22.76
CA GLN A 189 -4.21 28.74 -21.77
C GLN A 189 -5.47 27.91 -22.04
N ASN A 190 -5.95 27.84 -23.28
CA ASN A 190 -7.11 27.04 -23.64
C ASN A 190 -6.91 25.54 -23.35
N GLU A 191 -5.71 25.01 -23.63
CA GLU A 191 -5.36 23.63 -23.27
C GLU A 191 -5.38 23.44 -21.76
N HIS A 192 -4.78 24.37 -21.00
CA HIS A 192 -4.76 24.31 -19.55
C HIS A 192 -6.17 24.34 -18.95
N ASP A 193 -7.01 25.26 -19.41
CA ASP A 193 -8.40 25.41 -18.97
C ASP A 193 -9.21 24.14 -19.27
N HIS A 194 -9.02 23.54 -20.46
CA HIS A 194 -9.69 22.29 -20.83
C HIS A 194 -9.26 21.11 -19.94
N PHE A 195 -7.96 21.01 -19.63
CA PHE A 195 -7.46 19.99 -18.72
C PHE A 195 -7.92 20.20 -17.28
N GLU A 196 -8.04 21.44 -16.83
CA GLU A 196 -8.60 21.78 -15.51
C GLU A 196 -10.06 21.34 -15.42
N GLU A 197 -10.88 21.63 -16.44
CA GLU A 197 -12.28 21.18 -16.51
C GLU A 197 -12.40 19.65 -16.43
N ILE A 198 -11.61 18.92 -17.24
CA ILE A 198 -11.58 17.45 -17.21
C ILE A 198 -11.18 16.95 -15.81
N SER A 199 -10.18 17.58 -15.19
CA SER A 199 -9.67 17.17 -13.88
C SER A 199 -10.74 17.35 -12.79
N VAL A 200 -11.45 18.47 -12.81
CA VAL A 200 -12.55 18.76 -11.89
C VAL A 200 -13.69 17.76 -12.06
N GLU A 201 -14.09 17.46 -13.29
CA GLU A 201 -15.13 16.45 -13.56
C GLU A 201 -14.70 15.04 -13.15
N HIS A 202 -13.45 14.67 -13.42
CA HIS A 202 -12.89 13.39 -12.99
C HIS A 202 -12.90 13.25 -11.46
N GLU A 203 -12.56 14.31 -10.72
CA GLU A 203 -12.62 14.32 -9.27
C GLU A 203 -14.06 14.18 -8.74
N LYS A 204 -15.03 14.85 -9.36
CA LYS A 204 -16.46 14.69 -9.03
C LYS A 204 -16.93 13.26 -9.24
N VAL A 205 -16.62 12.67 -10.40
CA VAL A 205 -16.99 11.29 -10.73
C VAL A 205 -16.33 10.30 -9.77
N THR A 206 -15.05 10.50 -9.46
CA THR A 206 -14.31 9.66 -8.50
C THR A 206 -14.97 9.69 -7.12
N ARG A 207 -15.34 10.87 -6.62
CA ARG A 207 -16.07 11.01 -5.34
C ARG A 207 -17.41 10.28 -5.36
N LEU A 208 -18.16 10.39 -6.45
CA LEU A 208 -19.44 9.70 -6.61
C LEU A 208 -19.28 8.18 -6.62
N LEU A 209 -18.28 7.66 -7.34
CA LEU A 209 -17.98 6.23 -7.39
C LEU A 209 -17.56 5.70 -6.01
N LEU A 210 -16.73 6.43 -5.26
CA LEU A 210 -16.33 6.06 -3.90
C LEU A 210 -17.54 6.00 -2.96
N ALA A 211 -18.43 7.00 -3.01
CA ALA A 211 -19.65 7.00 -2.22
C ALA A 211 -20.54 5.80 -2.56
N ARG A 212 -20.72 5.51 -3.86
CA ARG A 212 -21.51 4.37 -4.32
C ARG A 212 -20.92 3.03 -3.90
N ASN A 213 -19.59 2.90 -3.92
CA ASN A 213 -18.89 1.69 -3.50
C ASN A 213 -19.10 1.42 -2.00
N GLU A 214 -19.04 2.46 -1.16
CA GLU A 214 -19.30 2.30 0.28
C GLU A 214 -20.76 1.91 0.55
N GLU A 215 -21.73 2.47 -0.17
CA GLU A 215 -23.12 2.01 -0.10
C GLU A 215 -23.28 0.53 -0.47
N LEU A 216 -22.62 0.09 -1.55
CA LEU A 216 -22.67 -1.31 -1.98
C LEU A 216 -22.04 -2.23 -0.94
N LYS A 217 -20.90 -1.84 -0.37
CA LYS A 217 -20.23 -2.57 0.71
C LYS A 217 -21.11 -2.71 1.96
N GLN A 218 -21.88 -1.67 2.30
CA GLN A 218 -22.86 -1.73 3.38
C GLN A 218 -24.02 -2.69 3.04
N ARG A 219 -24.55 -2.64 1.82
CA ARG A 219 -25.60 -3.56 1.37
C ARG A 219 -25.12 -5.01 1.36
N GLU A 220 -23.90 -5.26 0.93
CA GLU A 220 -23.28 -6.59 0.95
C GLU A 220 -23.22 -7.15 2.39
N LYS A 221 -22.73 -6.36 3.35
CA LYS A 221 -22.74 -6.75 4.78
C LYS A 221 -24.14 -7.05 5.30
N GLN A 222 -25.14 -6.28 4.89
CA GLN A 222 -26.53 -6.52 5.28
C GLN A 222 -27.08 -7.83 4.68
N LEU A 223 -26.77 -8.10 3.41
CA LEU A 223 -27.17 -9.34 2.75
C LEU A 223 -26.53 -10.56 3.40
N GLN A 224 -25.22 -10.51 3.69
CA GLN A 224 -24.53 -11.58 4.41
C GLN A 224 -25.17 -11.89 5.76
N ARG A 225 -25.57 -10.86 6.53
CA ARG A 225 -26.28 -11.04 7.81
C ARG A 225 -27.64 -11.72 7.60
N ARG A 226 -28.41 -11.29 6.60
CA ARG A 226 -29.72 -11.89 6.29
C ARG A 226 -29.58 -13.33 5.81
N GLU A 227 -28.58 -13.64 5.00
CA GLU A 227 -28.31 -14.99 4.52
C GLU A 227 -27.97 -15.93 5.69
N ALA A 228 -27.10 -15.51 6.61
CA ALA A 228 -26.79 -16.28 7.81
C ALA A 228 -28.01 -16.50 8.71
N GLN A 229 -28.89 -15.49 8.84
CA GLN A 229 -30.15 -15.63 9.57
C GLN A 229 -31.08 -16.64 8.90
N ASN A 230 -31.29 -16.52 7.59
CA ASN A 230 -32.13 -17.43 6.82
C ASN A 230 -31.61 -18.88 6.89
N GLU A 231 -30.29 -19.08 6.83
CA GLU A 231 -29.69 -20.40 6.95
C GLU A 231 -29.93 -21.01 8.35
N ASN A 232 -29.79 -20.21 9.41
CA ASN A 232 -30.09 -20.63 10.77
C ASN A 232 -31.58 -20.99 10.94
N GLU A 233 -32.49 -20.18 10.40
CA GLU A 233 -33.92 -20.48 10.41
C GLU A 233 -34.25 -21.77 9.64
N ARG A 234 -33.62 -21.98 8.46
CA ARG A 234 -33.75 -23.21 7.69
C ARG A 234 -33.30 -24.43 8.49
N LEU A 235 -32.20 -24.33 9.24
CA LEU A 235 -31.71 -25.40 10.12
C LEU A 235 -32.68 -25.69 11.27
N LYS A 236 -33.23 -24.64 11.91
CA LYS A 236 -34.24 -24.79 12.97
C LYS A 236 -35.50 -25.48 12.46
N LEU A 237 -36.06 -25.01 11.34
CA LEU A 237 -37.25 -25.61 10.73
C LEU A 237 -37.01 -27.07 10.32
N HIS A 238 -35.82 -27.37 9.79
CA HIS A 238 -35.44 -28.74 9.47
C HIS A 238 -35.37 -29.63 10.72
N HIS A 239 -34.79 -29.13 11.81
CA HIS A 239 -34.74 -29.86 13.08
C HIS A 239 -36.15 -30.09 13.66
N GLU A 240 -36.98 -29.05 13.68
CA GLU A 240 -38.36 -29.12 14.14
C GLU A 240 -39.18 -30.13 13.31
N LYS A 241 -39.06 -30.09 11.99
CA LYS A 241 -39.69 -31.08 11.09
C LYS A 241 -39.29 -32.51 11.45
N LYS A 242 -37.99 -32.76 11.68
CA LYS A 242 -37.48 -34.09 12.08
C LYS A 242 -38.01 -34.53 13.45
N MET A 243 -38.16 -33.60 14.39
CA MET A 243 -38.75 -33.88 15.70
C MET A 243 -40.24 -34.20 15.60
N ASN A 244 -40.99 -33.44 14.80
CA ASN A 244 -42.40 -33.70 14.52
C ASN A 244 -42.60 -35.04 13.79
N GLU A 245 -41.75 -35.38 12.83
CA GLU A 245 -41.76 -36.70 12.17
C GLU A 245 -41.50 -37.85 13.16
N ARG A 246 -40.57 -37.68 14.10
CA ARG A 246 -40.32 -38.66 15.17
C ARG A 246 -41.52 -38.77 16.13
N ALA A 247 -42.08 -37.65 16.55
CA ALA A 247 -43.23 -37.61 17.44
C ALA A 247 -44.46 -38.29 16.80
N THR A 248 -44.73 -38.00 15.52
CA THR A 248 -45.83 -38.63 14.77
C THR A 248 -45.59 -40.13 14.56
N LEU A 249 -44.35 -40.56 14.33
CA LEU A 249 -44.01 -42.00 14.27
C LEU A 249 -44.24 -42.68 15.62
N GLU A 250 -43.80 -42.06 16.71
CA GLU A 250 -43.94 -42.63 18.05
C GLU A 250 -45.42 -42.67 18.49
N GLN A 251 -46.20 -41.65 18.16
CA GLN A 251 -47.65 -41.65 18.38
C GLN A 251 -48.32 -42.81 17.62
N LYS A 252 -47.98 -43.04 16.35
CA LYS A 252 -48.50 -44.19 15.60
C LYS A 252 -48.16 -45.53 16.26
N ARG A 253 -46.94 -45.69 16.78
CA ARG A 253 -46.53 -46.90 17.51
C ARG A 253 -47.32 -47.08 18.81
N ALA A 254 -47.55 -45.99 19.54
CA ALA A 254 -48.37 -46.00 20.74
C ALA A 254 -49.81 -46.39 20.41
N ASP A 255 -50.40 -45.79 19.36
CA ASP A 255 -51.74 -46.11 18.88
C ASP A 255 -51.86 -47.57 18.45
N GLU A 256 -50.88 -48.10 17.72
CA GLU A 256 -50.80 -49.53 17.35
C GLU A 256 -50.72 -50.43 18.59
N SER A 257 -49.91 -50.06 19.58
CA SER A 257 -49.78 -50.81 20.83
C SER A 257 -51.08 -50.81 21.64
N VAL A 258 -51.76 -49.65 21.73
CA VAL A 258 -53.07 -49.51 22.39
C VAL A 258 -54.11 -50.35 21.66
N LEU A 259 -54.11 -50.35 20.32
CA LEU A 259 -55.01 -51.18 19.52
C LEU A 259 -54.81 -52.68 19.84
N ARG A 260 -53.56 -53.15 19.88
CA ARG A 260 -53.26 -54.55 20.27
C ARG A 260 -53.74 -54.86 21.70
N LEU A 261 -53.49 -53.95 22.65
CA LEU A 261 -53.96 -54.13 24.03
C LEU A 261 -55.50 -54.18 24.11
N ALA A 262 -56.20 -53.35 23.33
CA ALA A 262 -57.65 -53.38 23.25
C ALA A 262 -58.17 -54.69 22.65
N GLU A 263 -57.51 -55.21 21.61
CA GLU A 263 -57.81 -56.55 21.06
C GLU A 263 -57.55 -57.67 22.08
N GLU A 264 -56.44 -57.60 22.82
CA GLU A 264 -56.09 -58.56 23.88
C GLU A 264 -57.15 -58.53 25.00
N GLN A 265 -57.50 -57.34 25.49
CA GLN A 265 -58.56 -57.17 26.48
C GLN A 265 -59.90 -57.69 25.97
N LYS A 266 -60.23 -57.48 24.70
CA LYS A 266 -61.45 -58.04 24.09
C LYS A 266 -61.41 -59.57 24.11
N ARG A 267 -60.30 -60.21 23.71
CA ARG A 267 -60.13 -61.67 23.76
C ARG A 267 -60.24 -62.21 25.20
N GLU A 268 -59.58 -61.57 26.16
CA GLU A 268 -59.65 -61.94 27.57
C GLU A 268 -61.06 -61.76 28.13
N LYS A 269 -61.75 -60.66 27.80
CA LYS A 269 -63.15 -60.44 28.15
C LYS A 269 -64.04 -61.54 27.57
N GLU A 270 -63.86 -61.92 26.30
CA GLU A 270 -64.59 -63.04 25.68
C GLU A 270 -64.31 -64.38 26.39
N LYS A 271 -63.06 -64.66 26.78
CA LYS A 271 -62.71 -65.85 27.59
C LYS A 271 -63.40 -65.84 28.95
N LEU A 272 -63.39 -64.70 29.64
CA LEU A 272 -64.06 -64.53 30.93
C LEU A 272 -65.58 -64.69 30.79
N HIS A 273 -66.21 -64.13 29.75
CA HIS A 273 -67.64 -64.33 29.49
C HIS A 273 -67.97 -65.81 29.27
N LYS A 274 -67.17 -66.54 28.49
CA LYS A 274 -67.34 -68.01 28.35
C LYS A 274 -67.25 -68.72 29.71
N LYS A 275 -66.28 -68.32 30.54
CA LYS A 275 -66.08 -68.91 31.86
C LYS A 275 -67.20 -68.59 32.84
N ILE A 276 -67.77 -67.39 32.78
CA ILE A 276 -68.97 -67.00 33.53
C ILE A 276 -70.15 -67.88 33.11
N ILE A 277 -70.40 -68.04 31.81
CA ILE A 277 -71.47 -68.93 31.31
C ILE A 277 -71.27 -70.38 31.79
N ASP A 278 -70.03 -70.90 31.79
CA ASP A 278 -69.74 -72.25 32.29
C ASP A 278 -69.92 -72.35 33.82
N LEU A 279 -69.58 -71.30 34.57
CA LEU A 279 -69.78 -71.24 36.02
C LEU A 279 -71.26 -71.06 36.39
N GLU A 280 -72.01 -70.27 35.64
CA GLU A 280 -73.47 -70.16 35.76
C GLU A 280 -74.12 -71.53 35.57
N LYS A 281 -73.75 -72.27 34.50
CA LYS A 281 -74.22 -73.66 34.32
C LYS A 281 -73.86 -74.59 35.48
N LYS A 282 -72.64 -74.47 36.04
CA LYS A 282 -72.22 -75.26 37.21
C LYS A 282 -72.98 -74.85 38.47
N LEU A 283 -73.28 -73.56 38.64
CA LEU A 283 -74.06 -73.04 39.75
C LEU A 283 -75.51 -73.51 39.66
N ASP A 284 -76.12 -73.44 38.48
CA ASP A 284 -77.47 -73.96 38.21
C ASP A 284 -77.53 -75.48 38.51
N ALA A 285 -76.51 -76.24 38.10
CA ALA A 285 -76.40 -77.66 38.43
C ALA A 285 -76.23 -77.91 39.94
N LYS A 286 -75.46 -77.06 40.64
CA LYS A 286 -75.29 -77.14 42.09
C LYS A 286 -76.58 -76.79 42.83
N GLN A 287 -77.30 -75.75 42.41
CA GLN A 287 -78.59 -75.37 43.01
C GLN A 287 -79.66 -76.43 42.77
N ALA A 288 -79.67 -77.08 41.60
CA ALA A 288 -80.52 -78.24 41.35
C ALA A 288 -80.21 -79.41 42.31
N LEU A 289 -78.93 -79.70 42.53
CA LEU A 289 -78.49 -80.70 43.51
C LEU A 289 -78.81 -80.31 44.96
N GLU A 290 -78.66 -79.05 45.34
CA GLU A 290 -79.05 -78.56 46.68
C GLU A 290 -80.56 -78.70 46.90
N LEU A 291 -81.40 -78.37 45.91
CA LEU A 291 -82.85 -78.60 45.97
C LEU A 291 -83.20 -80.10 46.06
N GLU A 292 -82.45 -80.96 45.36
CA GLU A 292 -82.62 -82.41 45.43
C GLU A 292 -82.23 -82.98 46.80
N ILE A 293 -81.13 -82.49 47.39
CA ILE A 293 -80.69 -82.84 48.75
C ILE A 293 -81.69 -82.34 49.80
N GLU A 294 -82.25 -81.15 49.66
CA GLU A 294 -83.27 -80.62 50.57
C GLU A 294 -84.57 -81.46 50.47
N CYS A 295 -84.96 -81.88 49.26
CA CYS A 295 -86.04 -82.84 49.04
C CYS A 295 -85.76 -84.20 49.69
N MET A 296 -84.53 -84.72 49.58
CA MET A 296 -84.12 -85.98 50.22
C MET A 296 -84.06 -85.88 51.75
N LYS A 297 -83.61 -84.74 52.30
CA LYS A 297 -83.66 -84.46 53.75
C LYS A 297 -85.10 -84.39 54.26
N ASN A 298 -85.98 -83.68 53.56
CA ASN A 298 -87.40 -83.61 53.92
C ASN A 298 -88.09 -84.98 53.80
N SER A 299 -87.75 -85.78 52.79
CA SER A 299 -88.26 -87.15 52.63
C SER A 299 -87.76 -88.08 53.76
N LEU A 300 -86.49 -88.00 54.15
CA LEU A 300 -85.93 -88.73 55.30
C LEU A 300 -86.53 -88.29 56.64
N GLN A 301 -86.90 -87.01 56.77
CA GLN A 301 -87.56 -86.48 57.96
C GLN A 301 -89.04 -86.89 58.02
N ILE A 302 -89.74 -86.99 56.89
CA ILE A 302 -91.08 -87.59 56.78
C ILE A 302 -91.03 -89.09 57.11
N MET A 303 -90.03 -89.82 56.63
CA MET A 303 -89.83 -91.24 56.95
C MET A 303 -89.44 -91.48 58.42
N LYS A 304 -88.81 -90.52 59.12
CA LYS A 304 -88.55 -90.61 60.57
C LYS A 304 -89.78 -90.40 61.45
N HIS A 305 -90.87 -89.85 60.91
CA HIS A 305 -92.10 -89.55 61.67
C HIS A 305 -93.26 -90.52 61.40
N MET A 306 -93.14 -91.40 60.40
CA MET A 306 -94.04 -92.54 60.22
C MET A 306 -93.51 -93.73 61.02
N GLY A 307 -93.75 -93.69 62.32
CA GLY A 307 -93.42 -94.76 63.26
C GLY A 307 -94.39 -95.94 63.15
N GLU A 308 -93.80 -97.11 63.32
CA GLU A 308 -94.41 -98.40 63.68
C GLU A 308 -95.10 -99.19 62.55
N ASP A 309 -94.32 -99.55 61.53
CA ASP A 309 -94.36 -100.91 60.99
C ASP A 309 -92.97 -101.29 60.43
N GLU A 310 -92.48 -102.48 60.79
CA GLU A 310 -91.17 -102.98 60.40
C GLU A 310 -91.12 -103.29 58.89
N ASP A 311 -90.63 -102.35 58.07
CA ASP A 311 -90.30 -102.58 56.67
C ASP A 311 -88.78 -102.45 56.41
N LEU A 312 -88.16 -103.59 56.07
CA LEU A 312 -86.72 -103.77 55.85
C LEU A 312 -86.17 -102.99 54.64
N ASP A 313 -87.02 -102.51 53.72
CA ASP A 313 -86.60 -101.76 52.53
C ASP A 313 -86.20 -100.30 52.85
N VAL A 314 -86.78 -99.70 53.90
CA VAL A 314 -86.52 -98.30 54.29
C VAL A 314 -85.13 -98.15 54.94
N LYS A 315 -84.68 -99.16 55.69
CA LYS A 315 -83.37 -99.16 56.35
C LYS A 315 -82.21 -99.22 55.36
N LYS A 316 -82.38 -99.94 54.25
CA LYS A 316 -81.36 -100.08 53.19
C LYS A 316 -81.08 -98.76 52.47
N LYS A 317 -82.12 -97.94 52.26
CA LYS A 317 -81.99 -96.60 51.65
C LYS A 317 -81.33 -95.58 52.57
N MET A 318 -81.45 -95.77 53.89
CA MET A 318 -80.79 -94.91 54.88
C MET A 318 -79.26 -95.08 54.88
N ASP A 319 -78.77 -96.30 54.64
CA ASP A 319 -77.33 -96.57 54.66
C ASP A 319 -76.63 -96.05 53.39
N THR A 320 -77.28 -96.06 52.22
CA THR A 320 -76.71 -95.52 50.97
C THR A 320 -76.41 -94.01 51.06
N VAL A 321 -77.31 -93.24 51.66
CA VAL A 321 -77.17 -91.78 51.81
C VAL A 321 -76.01 -91.41 52.76
N ARG A 322 -75.60 -92.32 53.64
CA ARG A 322 -74.48 -92.07 54.56
C ARG A 322 -73.12 -92.18 53.86
N GLU A 323 -73.00 -93.08 52.88
CA GLU A 323 -71.74 -93.31 52.16
C GLU A 323 -71.39 -92.13 51.25
N GLU A 324 -72.37 -91.55 50.56
CA GLU A 324 -72.18 -90.36 49.69
C GLU A 324 -71.71 -89.11 50.45
N LEU A 325 -72.06 -89.00 51.75
CA LEU A 325 -71.60 -87.88 52.58
C LEU A 325 -70.09 -87.98 52.85
N LYS A 326 -69.56 -89.19 53.01
CA LYS A 326 -68.14 -89.43 53.32
C LYS A 326 -67.24 -89.10 52.14
N GLU A 327 -67.67 -89.41 50.92
CA GLU A 327 -66.92 -89.12 49.69
C GLU A 327 -66.70 -87.59 49.49
N LYS A 328 -67.64 -86.77 49.96
CA LYS A 328 -67.54 -85.30 49.90
C LYS A 328 -66.57 -84.70 50.92
N GLU A 329 -66.33 -85.36 52.05
CA GLU A 329 -65.32 -84.94 53.02
C GLU A 329 -63.90 -85.18 52.49
N GLU A 330 -63.66 -86.28 51.78
CA GLU A 330 -62.36 -86.60 51.17
C GLU A 330 -61.96 -85.63 50.03
N GLU A 331 -62.93 -85.08 49.27
CA GLU A 331 -62.67 -84.02 48.28
C GLU A 331 -62.14 -82.72 48.92
N LEU A 332 -62.52 -82.43 50.17
CA LEU A 332 -62.10 -81.20 50.86
C LEU A 332 -60.63 -81.27 51.30
N ASP A 333 -60.18 -82.41 51.82
CA ASP A 333 -58.78 -82.63 52.21
C ASP A 333 -57.82 -82.50 51.01
N GLY A 334 -58.24 -82.95 49.82
CA GLY A 334 -57.46 -82.79 48.58
C GLY A 334 -57.20 -81.33 48.20
N LEU A 335 -58.13 -80.43 48.53
CA LEU A 335 -58.00 -78.99 48.27
C LEU A 335 -56.99 -78.30 49.20
N GLU A 336 -56.89 -78.73 50.46
CA GLU A 336 -55.94 -78.16 51.42
C GLU A 336 -54.47 -78.48 51.06
N LEU A 337 -54.20 -79.71 50.61
CA LEU A 337 -52.87 -80.11 50.16
C LEU A 337 -52.36 -79.29 48.98
N LEU A 338 -53.23 -78.94 48.03
CA LEU A 338 -52.88 -78.13 46.87
C LEU A 338 -52.45 -76.70 47.28
N ASN A 339 -53.11 -76.13 48.29
CA ASN A 339 -52.81 -74.78 48.76
C ASN A 339 -51.40 -74.71 49.41
N GLN A 340 -51.01 -75.73 50.18
CA GLN A 340 -49.67 -75.79 50.77
C GLN A 340 -48.56 -75.88 49.71
N ALA A 341 -48.79 -76.59 48.61
CA ALA A 341 -47.80 -76.71 47.53
C ALA A 341 -47.52 -75.37 46.82
N LEU A 342 -48.52 -74.51 46.68
CA LEU A 342 -48.38 -73.20 46.04
C LEU A 342 -47.51 -72.23 46.86
N ILE A 343 -47.67 -72.21 48.18
CA ILE A 343 -46.88 -71.36 49.10
C ILE A 343 -45.38 -71.68 49.00
N ILE A 344 -45.02 -72.96 48.88
CA ILE A 344 -43.62 -73.39 48.75
C ILE A 344 -43.00 -72.88 47.43
N LYS A 345 -43.77 -72.88 46.34
CA LYS A 345 -43.29 -72.45 45.02
C LYS A 345 -43.02 -70.95 44.97
N GLU A 346 -43.88 -70.13 45.58
CA GLU A 346 -43.72 -68.67 45.65
C GLU A 346 -42.40 -68.26 46.34
N ARG A 347 -42.08 -68.90 47.48
CA ARG A 347 -40.85 -68.59 48.23
C ARG A 347 -39.59 -68.82 47.40
N LYS A 348 -39.53 -69.93 46.65
CA LYS A 348 -38.38 -70.23 45.76
C LYS A 348 -38.18 -69.18 44.67
N THR A 349 -39.26 -68.78 44.00
CA THR A 349 -39.17 -67.77 42.92
C THR A 349 -38.72 -66.40 43.43
N ASN A 350 -39.06 -66.03 44.67
CA ASN A 350 -38.63 -64.77 45.25
C ASN A 350 -37.14 -64.76 45.64
N ASP A 351 -36.58 -65.90 46.06
CA ASP A 351 -35.16 -66.00 46.38
C ASP A 351 -34.29 -65.86 45.11
N GLU A 352 -34.68 -66.50 44.01
CA GLU A 352 -34.02 -66.38 42.69
C GLU A 352 -33.95 -64.93 42.19
N LEU A 353 -35.03 -64.16 42.37
CA LEU A 353 -35.08 -62.75 41.98
C LEU A 353 -34.09 -61.89 42.78
N GLN A 354 -33.94 -62.17 44.08
CA GLN A 354 -33.04 -61.41 44.95
C GLN A 354 -31.57 -61.65 44.62
N ASP A 355 -31.21 -62.88 44.25
CA ASP A 355 -29.84 -63.21 43.86
C ASP A 355 -29.48 -62.56 42.52
N ALA A 356 -30.37 -62.59 41.52
CA ALA A 356 -30.16 -61.91 40.24
C ALA A 356 -29.94 -60.39 40.41
N ARG A 357 -30.64 -59.74 41.35
CA ARG A 357 -30.46 -58.31 41.66
C ARG A 357 -29.08 -57.99 42.21
N LYS A 358 -28.55 -58.82 43.13
CA LYS A 358 -27.23 -58.59 43.72
C LYS A 358 -26.11 -58.69 42.69
N GLU A 359 -26.24 -59.65 41.78
CA GLU A 359 -25.22 -59.91 40.76
C GLU A 359 -25.11 -58.76 39.74
N LEU A 360 -26.26 -58.16 39.38
CA LEU A 360 -26.32 -56.98 38.52
C LEU A 360 -25.61 -55.76 39.14
N ILE A 361 -25.79 -55.52 40.45
CA ILE A 361 -25.14 -54.40 41.16
C ILE A 361 -23.62 -54.56 41.15
N ASN A 362 -23.11 -55.78 41.41
CA ASN A 362 -21.68 -56.06 41.42
C ASN A 362 -21.05 -55.81 40.04
N TYR A 363 -21.73 -56.25 38.97
CA TYR A 363 -21.26 -56.04 37.59
C TYR A 363 -21.19 -54.54 37.23
N LEU A 364 -22.22 -53.77 37.56
CA LEU A 364 -22.24 -52.32 37.31
C LEU A 364 -21.18 -51.57 38.12
N GLY A 365 -20.89 -52.00 39.35
CA GLY A 365 -19.89 -51.37 40.21
C GLY A 365 -18.43 -51.54 39.77
N GLN A 366 -18.14 -52.54 38.91
CA GLN A 366 -16.81 -52.80 38.35
C GLN A 366 -16.63 -52.18 36.94
N TRP A 367 -17.70 -51.61 36.39
CA TRP A 367 -17.70 -51.07 35.03
C TRP A 367 -16.86 -49.78 34.94
N ARG A 368 -15.76 -49.82 34.18
CA ARG A 368 -14.95 -48.63 33.82
C ARG A 368 -15.32 -48.18 32.40
N PRO A 369 -16.01 -47.04 32.19
CA PRO A 369 -16.39 -46.59 30.86
C PRO A 369 -15.19 -46.00 30.09
N ARG A 370 -15.07 -46.31 28.79
CA ARG A 370 -14.13 -45.67 27.84
C ARG A 370 -14.78 -44.50 27.07
N THR A 371 -15.96 -44.03 27.46
CA THR A 371 -16.82 -43.08 26.71
C THR A 371 -17.59 -42.12 27.65
N PHE A 372 -18.16 -41.04 27.09
CA PHE A 372 -18.81 -39.88 27.75
C PHE A 372 -19.97 -40.17 28.74
N ILE A 373 -20.44 -41.42 28.88
CA ILE A 373 -21.48 -41.81 29.84
C ILE A 373 -20.86 -42.76 30.85
N GLY A 374 -20.92 -42.40 32.13
CA GLY A 374 -20.41 -43.21 33.22
C GLY A 374 -21.43 -43.48 34.32
N VAL A 375 -21.13 -44.46 35.15
CA VAL A 375 -21.89 -44.78 36.36
C VAL A 375 -21.12 -44.22 37.55
N LYS A 376 -21.72 -43.28 38.29
CA LYS A 376 -21.17 -42.68 39.51
C LYS A 376 -21.79 -43.34 40.74
N ARG A 377 -20.99 -43.63 41.77
CA ARG A 377 -21.51 -43.97 43.11
C ARG A 377 -21.80 -42.66 43.85
N MET A 378 -23.01 -42.54 44.38
CA MET A 378 -23.44 -41.32 45.08
C MET A 378 -22.66 -41.18 46.39
N GLY A 379 -21.96 -40.06 46.56
CA GLY A 379 -21.06 -39.81 47.68
C GLY A 379 -19.57 -40.02 47.40
N ASP A 380 -19.18 -40.48 46.21
CA ASP A 380 -17.77 -40.52 45.81
C ASP A 380 -17.23 -39.11 45.51
N LEU A 381 -15.99 -38.85 45.93
CA LEU A 381 -15.35 -37.55 45.81
C LEU A 381 -14.77 -37.33 44.39
N ASP A 382 -14.99 -36.15 43.80
CA ASP A 382 -14.38 -35.80 42.52
C ASP A 382 -12.92 -35.36 42.73
N GLY A 383 -11.97 -36.11 42.15
CA GLY A 383 -10.54 -35.85 42.28
C GLY A 383 -10.01 -34.71 41.40
N LYS A 384 -10.74 -34.26 40.37
CA LYS A 384 -10.24 -33.20 39.46
C LYS A 384 -9.92 -31.88 40.17
N PRO A 385 -10.77 -31.34 41.07
CA PRO A 385 -10.49 -30.09 41.77
C PRO A 385 -9.30 -30.18 42.72
N PHE A 386 -9.04 -31.37 43.30
CA PHE A 386 -7.86 -31.60 44.15
C PHE A 386 -6.58 -31.61 43.31
N HIS A 387 -6.63 -32.16 42.10
CA HIS A 387 -5.52 -32.13 41.16
C HIS A 387 -5.20 -30.71 40.68
N GLU A 388 -6.22 -29.92 40.35
CA GLU A 388 -6.04 -28.50 39.99
C GLU A 388 -5.48 -27.66 41.16
N ALA A 389 -6.00 -27.85 42.38
CA ALA A 389 -5.50 -27.17 43.56
C ALA A 389 -4.05 -27.56 43.90
N SER A 390 -3.69 -28.84 43.70
CA SER A 390 -2.33 -29.34 43.98
C SER A 390 -1.32 -28.81 42.97
N LYS A 391 -1.67 -28.71 41.68
CA LYS A 391 -0.83 -28.08 40.65
C LYS A 391 -0.52 -26.61 40.91
N ILE A 392 -1.43 -25.89 41.56
CA ILE A 392 -1.22 -24.48 41.92
C ILE A 392 -0.27 -24.36 43.13
N LYS A 393 -0.27 -25.34 44.03
CA LYS A 393 0.43 -25.28 45.31
C LYS A 393 1.80 -25.95 45.35
N PHE A 394 1.97 -27.04 44.61
CA PHE A 394 3.15 -27.90 44.65
C PHE A 394 3.90 -27.86 43.32
N LEU A 395 5.16 -28.29 43.32
CA LEU A 395 5.94 -28.44 42.09
C LEU A 395 5.30 -29.50 41.19
N ASP A 396 5.37 -29.31 39.87
CA ASP A 396 4.61 -30.10 38.87
C ASP A 396 4.91 -31.61 38.95
N GLU A 397 6.10 -32.00 39.41
CA GLU A 397 6.51 -33.40 39.62
C GLU A 397 5.88 -34.05 40.87
N GLU A 398 5.55 -33.29 41.91
CA GLU A 398 4.95 -33.77 43.17
C GLU A 398 3.42 -33.54 43.22
N ALA A 399 2.89 -32.71 42.31
CA ALA A 399 1.50 -32.27 42.34
C ALA A 399 0.49 -33.42 42.16
N GLU A 400 0.81 -34.45 41.37
CA GLU A 400 -0.08 -35.59 41.12
C GLU A 400 -0.15 -36.53 42.34
N GLU A 401 0.99 -36.84 42.95
CA GLU A 401 1.05 -37.66 44.18
C GLU A 401 0.37 -36.93 45.35
N LYS A 402 0.63 -35.63 45.53
CA LYS A 402 -0.01 -34.81 46.55
C LYS A 402 -1.51 -34.69 46.36
N ALA A 403 -2.00 -34.64 45.11
CA ALA A 403 -3.44 -34.64 44.83
C ALA A 403 -4.11 -35.94 45.27
N LEU A 404 -3.49 -37.10 45.01
CA LEU A 404 -4.02 -38.40 45.40
C LEU A 404 -4.00 -38.61 46.92
N GLU A 405 -2.93 -38.19 47.60
CA GLU A 405 -2.86 -38.19 49.07
C GLU A 405 -3.97 -37.33 49.68
N LEU A 406 -4.18 -36.13 49.14
CA LEU A 406 -5.22 -35.21 49.62
C LEU A 406 -6.63 -35.74 49.35
N CYS A 407 -6.91 -36.26 48.15
CA CYS A 407 -8.20 -36.91 47.86
C CYS A 407 -8.50 -38.03 48.85
N SER A 408 -7.54 -38.93 49.06
CA SER A 408 -7.71 -40.09 49.95
C SER A 408 -7.95 -39.67 51.40
N LEU A 409 -7.19 -38.69 51.90
CA LEU A 409 -7.37 -38.15 53.25
C LEU A 409 -8.79 -37.60 53.48
N TRP A 410 -9.34 -36.91 52.49
CA TRP A 410 -10.68 -36.33 52.59
C TRP A 410 -11.79 -37.36 52.31
N GLU A 411 -11.55 -38.38 51.49
CA GLU A 411 -12.45 -39.54 51.37
C GLU A 411 -12.55 -40.35 52.67
N ASP A 412 -11.45 -40.54 53.38
CA ASP A 412 -11.45 -41.22 54.68
C ASP A 412 -12.21 -40.41 55.72
N ARG A 413 -12.07 -39.07 55.70
CA ARG A 413 -12.90 -38.18 56.52
C ARG A 413 -14.38 -38.26 56.17
N LEU A 414 -14.75 -38.33 54.89
CA LEU A 414 -16.15 -38.52 54.47
C LEU A 414 -16.74 -39.85 54.96
N ARG A 415 -15.91 -40.88 55.10
CA ARG A 415 -16.32 -42.19 55.64
C ARG A 415 -16.44 -42.20 57.16
N ASP A 416 -15.90 -41.21 57.88
CA ASP A 416 -15.96 -41.14 59.33
C ASP A 416 -17.40 -40.80 59.79
N PRO A 417 -18.12 -41.73 60.45
CA PRO A 417 -19.47 -41.48 60.93
C PRO A 417 -19.56 -40.36 61.98
N SER A 418 -18.43 -40.00 62.63
CA SER A 418 -18.38 -38.97 63.66
C SER A 418 -18.29 -37.54 63.11
N TRP A 419 -17.97 -37.38 61.82
CA TRP A 419 -17.92 -36.07 61.16
C TRP A 419 -19.19 -35.83 60.33
N HIS A 420 -20.11 -35.03 60.89
CA HIS A 420 -21.38 -34.69 60.24
C HIS A 420 -21.56 -33.16 60.19
N PRO A 421 -20.98 -32.47 59.19
CA PRO A 421 -20.97 -31.01 59.11
C PRO A 421 -22.31 -30.46 58.55
N PHE A 422 -23.43 -30.86 59.15
CA PHE A 422 -24.76 -30.36 58.84
C PHE A 422 -25.39 -29.68 60.06
N LYS A 423 -26.14 -28.60 59.82
CA LYS A 423 -26.99 -27.94 60.79
C LYS A 423 -28.45 -28.12 60.39
N VAL A 424 -29.29 -28.47 61.35
CA VAL A 424 -30.74 -28.61 61.15
C VAL A 424 -31.39 -27.24 61.24
N ILE A 425 -32.15 -26.86 60.22
CA ILE A 425 -32.99 -25.67 60.23
C ILE A 425 -34.45 -26.11 60.13
N LEU A 426 -35.31 -25.53 60.96
CA LEU A 426 -36.76 -25.67 60.85
C LEU A 426 -37.30 -24.70 59.81
N ASP A 427 -38.04 -25.23 58.83
CA ASP A 427 -38.82 -24.40 57.93
C ASP A 427 -40.10 -23.85 58.61
N LYS A 428 -40.77 -22.91 57.95
CA LYS A 428 -41.98 -22.26 58.47
C LYS A 428 -43.17 -23.22 58.65
N GLU A 429 -43.08 -24.44 58.12
CA GLU A 429 -44.09 -25.50 58.21
C GLU A 429 -43.76 -26.59 59.24
N GLY A 430 -42.63 -26.47 59.97
CA GLY A 430 -42.24 -27.41 61.02
C GLY A 430 -41.46 -28.65 60.55
N ASN A 431 -40.98 -28.66 59.29
CA ASN A 431 -40.10 -29.71 58.81
C ASN A 431 -38.63 -29.33 59.05
N SER A 432 -37.85 -30.29 59.54
CA SER A 432 -36.41 -30.18 59.70
C SER A 432 -35.70 -30.42 58.37
N LYS A 433 -34.89 -29.46 57.91
CA LYS A 433 -33.96 -29.64 56.78
C LYS A 433 -32.53 -29.52 57.27
N GLU A 434 -31.72 -30.52 56.94
CA GLU A 434 -30.28 -30.50 57.17
C GLU A 434 -29.59 -29.73 56.04
N ILE A 435 -28.87 -28.67 56.38
CA ILE A 435 -28.02 -27.94 55.44
C ILE A 435 -26.57 -27.96 55.92
N ILE A 436 -25.62 -27.81 55.01
CA ILE A 436 -24.19 -27.79 55.34
C ILE A 436 -23.90 -26.67 56.36
N ASN A 437 -23.14 -27.00 57.40
CA ASN A 437 -22.63 -26.02 58.36
C ASN A 437 -21.38 -25.33 57.79
N GLU A 438 -21.55 -24.14 57.22
CA GLU A 438 -20.44 -23.36 56.64
C GLU A 438 -19.39 -22.90 57.67
N ASP A 439 -19.71 -22.94 58.96
CA ASP A 439 -18.81 -22.61 60.07
C ASP A 439 -17.98 -23.82 60.55
N ASP A 440 -18.18 -25.01 59.96
CA ASP A 440 -17.39 -26.21 60.29
C ASP A 440 -15.89 -25.98 60.09
N GLU A 441 -15.11 -26.28 61.12
CA GLU A 441 -13.66 -25.98 61.16
C GLU A 441 -12.91 -26.70 60.04
N ASN A 442 -13.28 -27.95 59.75
CA ASN A 442 -12.64 -28.76 58.71
C ASN A 442 -12.99 -28.24 57.31
N LEU A 443 -14.26 -27.91 57.05
CA LEU A 443 -14.68 -27.33 55.77
C LEU A 443 -14.07 -25.94 55.55
N ARG A 444 -13.92 -25.12 56.61
CA ARG A 444 -13.24 -23.82 56.53
C ARG A 444 -11.75 -23.96 56.25
N SER A 445 -11.05 -24.88 56.93
CA SER A 445 -9.63 -25.15 56.69
C SER A 445 -9.43 -25.59 55.24
N LEU A 446 -10.27 -26.52 54.77
CA LEU A 446 -10.22 -27.02 53.40
C LEU A 446 -10.39 -25.91 52.35
N LYS A 447 -11.36 -25.02 52.55
CA LYS A 447 -11.62 -23.89 51.64
C LYS A 447 -10.49 -22.85 51.65
N SER A 448 -9.94 -22.56 52.84
CA SER A 448 -8.83 -21.61 52.98
C SER A 448 -7.55 -22.16 52.38
N GLU A 449 -7.30 -23.45 52.56
CA GLU A 449 -6.07 -24.07 52.08
C GLU A 449 -6.16 -24.37 50.58
N PHE A 450 -7.15 -25.14 50.12
CA PHE A 450 -7.16 -25.70 48.76
C PHE A 450 -8.17 -25.04 47.81
N GLY A 451 -8.82 -23.96 48.28
CA GLY A 451 -9.69 -23.12 47.46
C GLY A 451 -11.12 -23.64 47.31
N GLY A 452 -11.93 -22.85 46.58
CA GLY A 452 -13.36 -23.10 46.43
C GLY A 452 -13.72 -24.34 45.61
N GLY A 453 -12.85 -24.76 44.68
CA GLY A 453 -13.07 -25.95 43.86
C GLY A 453 -13.13 -27.23 44.69
N VAL A 454 -12.15 -27.42 45.57
CA VAL A 454 -12.07 -28.56 46.50
C VAL A 454 -13.20 -28.53 47.54
N TYR A 455 -13.52 -27.35 48.08
CA TYR A 455 -14.67 -27.18 48.97
C TYR A 455 -15.99 -27.62 48.31
N ASN A 456 -16.24 -27.20 47.06
CA ASN A 456 -17.47 -27.54 46.35
C ASN A 456 -17.57 -29.04 46.05
N ALA A 457 -16.45 -29.71 45.72
CA ALA A 457 -16.41 -31.16 45.54
C ALA A 457 -16.83 -31.90 46.82
N MET A 458 -16.29 -31.49 47.98
CA MET A 458 -16.63 -32.08 49.28
C MET A 458 -18.09 -31.83 49.69
N VAL A 459 -18.59 -30.61 49.51
CA VAL A 459 -19.99 -30.27 49.80
C VAL A 459 -20.95 -31.08 48.94
N THR A 460 -20.59 -31.33 47.68
CA THR A 460 -21.41 -32.13 46.75
C THR A 460 -21.46 -33.59 47.20
N ALA A 461 -20.32 -34.19 47.52
CA ALA A 461 -20.25 -35.56 48.02
C ALA A 461 -21.06 -35.75 49.32
N LEU A 462 -20.94 -34.82 50.28
CA LEU A 462 -21.71 -34.83 51.53
C LEU A 462 -23.23 -34.77 51.30
N LYS A 463 -23.69 -33.90 50.38
CA LYS A 463 -25.11 -33.80 50.03
C LYS A 463 -25.63 -35.08 49.36
N GLU A 464 -24.86 -35.65 48.43
CA GLU A 464 -25.20 -36.91 47.77
C GLU A 464 -25.31 -38.07 48.77
N MET A 465 -24.38 -38.17 49.74
CA MET A 465 -24.46 -39.19 50.78
C MET A 465 -25.72 -39.05 51.64
N ASN A 466 -26.08 -37.82 52.03
CA ASN A 466 -27.25 -37.60 52.89
C ASN A 466 -28.57 -37.87 52.15
N GLU A 467 -28.65 -37.50 50.86
CA GLU A 467 -29.86 -37.69 50.05
C GLU A 467 -30.09 -39.16 49.67
N TYR A 468 -29.03 -39.89 49.31
CA TYR A 468 -29.15 -41.24 48.75
C TYR A 468 -28.81 -42.35 49.75
N ASN A 469 -28.21 -42.07 50.91
CA ASN A 469 -27.99 -43.06 51.96
C ASN A 469 -28.37 -42.51 53.36
N PRO A 470 -29.65 -42.15 53.59
CA PRO A 470 -30.11 -41.55 54.85
C PRO A 470 -30.08 -42.53 56.05
N SER A 471 -29.70 -43.79 55.85
CA SER A 471 -29.82 -44.87 56.84
C SER A 471 -28.64 -45.00 57.82
N GLY A 472 -27.65 -44.10 57.75
CA GLY A 472 -26.45 -44.11 58.61
C GLY A 472 -26.50 -43.17 59.81
N SER A 473 -27.37 -42.16 59.80
CA SER A 473 -27.54 -41.20 60.91
C SER A 473 -28.68 -41.67 61.81
N GLY A 474 -28.35 -42.61 62.70
CA GLY A 474 -29.28 -43.15 63.68
C GLY A 474 -29.65 -42.13 64.76
N ASP A 475 -30.96 -41.90 64.84
CA ASP A 475 -31.76 -41.84 66.07
C ASP A 475 -31.70 -40.57 66.94
N SER A 476 -32.78 -39.79 66.90
CA SER A 476 -33.66 -39.58 68.05
C SER A 476 -34.71 -38.53 67.69
N SER A 477 -35.98 -38.81 68.01
CA SER A 477 -37.14 -37.91 67.92
C SER A 477 -38.00 -38.03 66.65
N ARG A 478 -38.85 -39.08 66.59
CA ARG A 478 -40.22 -39.02 66.02
C ARG A 478 -41.01 -40.24 66.48
N GLU A 479 -41.56 -40.15 67.70
CA GLU A 479 -42.53 -41.11 68.26
C GLU A 479 -43.97 -40.84 67.78
N GLY A 480 -44.70 -41.93 67.51
CA GLY A 480 -46.18 -42.03 67.48
C GLY A 480 -46.78 -42.19 66.07
N LYS A 481 -47.62 -43.18 65.73
CA LYS A 481 -48.27 -44.33 66.42
C LYS A 481 -48.63 -45.39 65.35
N PRO A 482 -48.92 -46.65 65.73
CA PRO A 482 -48.87 -47.83 64.86
C PRO A 482 -50.24 -48.37 64.42
N GLU A 483 -50.33 -48.94 63.21
CA GLU A 483 -51.35 -49.95 62.87
C GLU A 483 -50.71 -51.30 62.53
N MET A 484 -51.39 -52.34 63.00
CA MET A 484 -50.88 -53.66 63.38
C MET A 484 -50.94 -54.73 62.28
N PHE A 485 -49.86 -55.51 62.20
CA PHE A 485 -49.71 -56.93 61.77
C PHE A 485 -49.72 -57.36 60.29
N GLY A 486 -48.50 -57.60 59.80
CA GLY A 486 -48.09 -58.64 58.84
C GLY A 486 -46.55 -58.80 58.92
N PRO A 487 -45.98 -60.02 58.90
CA PRO A 487 -44.73 -60.33 59.63
C PRO A 487 -43.46 -59.77 58.98
N ALA A 488 -42.53 -59.42 59.88
CA ALA A 488 -41.19 -58.92 59.63
C ALA A 488 -40.41 -59.72 58.56
N ARG A 489 -39.92 -59.00 57.55
CA ARG A 489 -38.76 -59.43 56.75
C ARG A 489 -37.64 -58.41 56.93
N SER A 490 -36.81 -58.66 57.92
CA SER A 490 -35.48 -58.07 58.07
C SER A 490 -34.54 -58.67 57.02
N ARG A 491 -34.21 -57.89 55.98
CA ARG A 491 -32.93 -58.01 55.25
C ARG A 491 -32.37 -56.60 55.08
N TRP A 492 -31.51 -56.23 56.01
CA TRP A 492 -30.62 -55.08 55.87
C TRP A 492 -29.72 -55.32 54.67
N CYS A 493 -29.91 -54.54 53.62
CA CYS A 493 -28.95 -54.36 52.54
C CYS A 493 -28.78 -52.87 52.40
N VAL A 494 -27.58 -52.39 52.74
CA VAL A 494 -27.16 -51.01 52.53
C VAL A 494 -27.39 -50.68 51.05
N PRO A 495 -28.21 -49.68 50.69
CA PRO A 495 -28.41 -49.32 49.31
C PRO A 495 -27.13 -48.67 48.78
N VAL A 496 -26.38 -49.38 47.94
CA VAL A 496 -25.37 -48.75 47.09
C VAL A 496 -26.12 -48.12 45.92
N ASN A 497 -26.33 -46.81 45.99
CA ASN A 497 -27.05 -46.07 44.95
C ASN A 497 -26.08 -45.59 43.86
N LEU A 498 -26.36 -45.99 42.63
CA LEU A 498 -25.61 -45.67 41.42
C LEU A 498 -26.45 -44.72 40.57
N GLN A 499 -25.87 -43.63 40.10
CA GLN A 499 -26.51 -42.71 39.15
C GLN A 499 -25.74 -42.71 37.82
N VAL A 500 -26.48 -42.70 36.71
CA VAL A 500 -25.88 -42.50 35.39
C VAL A 500 -25.55 -41.02 35.25
N THR A 501 -24.27 -40.73 35.05
CA THR A 501 -23.75 -39.37 34.91
C THR A 501 -23.15 -39.17 33.52
N LEU A 502 -23.42 -38.01 32.93
CA LEU A 502 -22.71 -37.49 31.77
C LEU A 502 -21.50 -36.70 32.29
N SER A 503 -20.29 -37.05 31.83
CA SER A 503 -19.05 -36.32 32.18
C SER A 503 -18.80 -35.12 31.28
#